data_AF-A0A023GJL7-F1
#
_entry.id   AF-A0A023GJL7-F1
#
_cell.length_a   1.000
_cell.length_b   1.000
_cell.length_c   1.000
_cell.angle_alpha   90.00
_cell.angle_beta   90.00
_cell.angle_gamma   90.00
#
_symmetry.space_group_name_H-M   'P 1'
#
loop_
_entity.id
_entity.type
_entity.pdbx_description
1 polymer ?
#
loop_
_entity_poly.entity_id
_entity_poly.type
_entity_poly.pdbx_seq_one_letter_code
_entity_poly.pdbx_strand_id
1 'polypeptide(L)'
;MATGACGLRGLRAVRSIAYASKGATAELNTKDKSRTVQSFYNQSAIDVAAAKPSVRLTPTTILYSGKSPDGSHLLRSAQYLHKELPVRIAHRIAGFRNLPFIVGCNPTILAVHELYTQTFYLLTEIPPVTDFESESRYSETVQQVLDDHKDVVTQLAAGFKECRKHIKQDEMVKTFLDRTLTSRLGMRMLAEHHIALRKDRPHHVGIINTAMRPKDVIEKWADFVRQVSVHKYGKAPPFKYNGHLNCTFPYIQMPLDYIIPEVLKNAVRATVENHMDSPESSLPPVTVTIANNDIDFIIRISDRGGGIAHEHLGQIMQYHFSTAGAREGQYDGGLLGTMMNSPADGPAGGPMHGFGFGLPTSRAYAEYLGGTLTLETLQGIGTDVYLRLRHIDGKCESFRI
;
A
#
# COMPACT_ATOMS: atom_id res chain seq x y z
N MET A 1 -14.92 -66.10 44.43
CA MET A 1 -14.76 -65.33 45.69
C MET A 1 -14.39 -63.90 45.34
N ALA A 2 -15.05 -62.92 46.00
CA ALA A 2 -14.82 -61.45 46.04
C ALA A 2 -14.85 -60.69 44.69
N THR A 3 -15.39 -59.49 44.48
CA THR A 3 -16.06 -58.36 45.20
C THR A 3 -16.51 -57.41 44.05
N GLY A 4 -17.70 -56.80 43.96
CA GLY A 4 -18.21 -55.63 44.70
C GLY A 4 -18.35 -54.38 43.78
N ALA A 5 -19.52 -53.72 43.73
CA ALA A 5 -19.72 -52.27 43.43
C ALA A 5 -21.22 -51.88 43.42
N CYS A 6 -21.55 -50.79 44.13
CA CYS A 6 -22.86 -50.12 44.32
C CYS A 6 -22.58 -48.60 44.20
N GLY A 7 -23.43 -47.67 43.74
CA GLY A 7 -24.86 -47.66 43.47
C GLY A 7 -25.33 -46.37 42.77
N LEU A 8 -26.66 -46.23 42.63
CA LEU A 8 -27.40 -45.30 41.75
C LEU A 8 -28.02 -44.05 42.44
N ARG A 9 -28.19 -42.99 41.63
CA ARG A 9 -29.31 -42.02 41.45
C ARG A 9 -29.86 -41.16 42.61
N GLY A 10 -30.07 -39.87 42.31
CA GLY A 10 -30.95 -38.92 43.03
C GLY A 10 -31.29 -37.68 42.18
N LEU A 11 -32.49 -37.11 42.35
CA LEU A 11 -33.25 -36.26 41.39
C LEU A 11 -32.90 -34.75 41.31
N ARG A 12 -33.35 -34.14 40.20
CA ARG A 12 -33.44 -32.69 39.90
C ARG A 12 -34.43 -31.93 40.81
N ALA A 13 -34.10 -30.67 41.15
CA ALA A 13 -35.07 -29.62 41.46
C ALA A 13 -34.57 -28.25 40.96
N VAL A 14 -35.45 -27.50 40.29
CA VAL A 14 -35.23 -26.15 39.74
C VAL A 14 -35.75 -25.12 40.74
N ARG A 15 -34.98 -24.08 41.10
CA ARG A 15 -35.50 -22.85 41.75
C ARG A 15 -34.69 -21.59 41.40
N SER A 16 -35.39 -20.67 40.73
CA SER A 16 -35.48 -19.20 40.89
C SER A 16 -34.25 -18.42 41.41
N ILE A 17 -33.78 -17.47 40.58
CA ILE A 17 -32.82 -16.42 40.94
C ILE A 17 -33.61 -15.18 41.41
N ALA A 18 -33.43 -14.77 42.66
CA ALA A 18 -33.87 -13.49 43.19
C ALA A 18 -32.68 -12.55 43.37
N TYR A 19 -32.86 -11.29 42.93
CA TYR A 19 -31.91 -10.18 43.06
C TYR A 19 -31.66 -9.81 44.53
N ALA A 20 -30.39 -9.59 44.89
CA ALA A 20 -30.03 -8.82 46.07
C ALA A 20 -28.79 -7.96 45.77
N SER A 21 -28.98 -6.64 45.80
CA SER A 21 -27.94 -5.62 45.66
C SER A 21 -27.05 -5.56 46.91
N LYS A 22 -25.73 -5.56 46.73
CA LYS A 22 -24.79 -4.92 47.67
C LYS A 22 -23.73 -4.18 46.87
N GLY A 23 -23.58 -2.91 47.23
CA GLY A 23 -22.78 -1.93 46.50
C GLY A 23 -21.29 -2.24 46.52
N ALA A 24 -20.67 -2.03 45.36
CA ALA A 24 -19.28 -1.65 45.22
C ALA A 24 -19.29 -0.33 44.45
N THR A 25 -19.00 0.77 45.14
CA THR A 25 -18.75 2.07 44.52
C THR A 25 -17.50 1.93 43.67
N ALA A 26 -17.68 1.92 42.36
CA ALA A 26 -16.62 1.86 41.37
C ALA A 26 -15.88 3.21 41.33
N GLU A 27 -14.63 3.22 41.80
CA GLU A 27 -13.63 4.19 41.37
C GLU A 27 -13.25 3.89 39.91
N LEU A 28 -14.08 4.33 38.98
CA LEU A 28 -13.77 4.34 37.55
C LEU A 28 -13.91 5.79 37.04
N ASN A 29 -12.90 6.22 36.29
CA ASN A 29 -12.90 7.38 35.39
C ASN A 29 -12.60 8.80 35.92
N THR A 30 -11.43 8.95 36.55
CA THR A 30 -10.67 10.22 36.50
C THR A 30 -9.60 10.26 35.40
N LYS A 31 -9.06 9.11 34.95
CA LYS A 31 -8.05 9.06 33.86
C LYS A 31 -8.61 9.37 32.46
N ASP A 32 -9.85 8.96 32.17
CA ASP A 32 -10.46 9.20 30.85
C ASP A 32 -10.79 10.68 30.59
N LYS A 33 -11.10 11.45 31.64
CA LYS A 33 -11.36 12.89 31.52
C LYS A 33 -10.09 13.72 31.31
N SER A 34 -8.94 13.24 31.79
CA SER A 34 -7.64 13.89 31.59
C SER A 34 -7.17 13.78 30.13
N ARG A 35 -7.48 12.67 29.46
CA ARG A 35 -7.20 12.45 28.03
C ARG A 35 -7.91 13.44 27.12
N THR A 36 -9.14 13.83 27.47
CA THR A 36 -9.98 14.73 26.65
C THR A 36 -9.41 16.15 26.63
N VAL A 37 -8.90 16.65 27.76
CA VAL A 37 -8.33 18.00 27.88
C VAL A 37 -6.97 18.09 27.19
N GLN A 38 -6.14 17.04 27.28
CA GLN A 38 -4.85 16.98 26.60
C GLN A 38 -5.00 16.90 25.07
N SER A 39 -6.08 16.27 24.57
CA SER A 39 -6.40 16.26 23.13
C SER A 39 -6.67 17.66 22.56
N PHE A 40 -7.15 18.59 23.38
CA PHE A 40 -7.47 19.96 22.97
C PHE A 40 -6.22 20.84 22.85
N TYR A 41 -5.25 20.70 23.76
CA TYR A 41 -3.96 21.41 23.68
C TYR A 41 -3.02 20.81 22.63
N ASN A 42 -3.11 19.50 22.39
CA ASN A 42 -2.24 18.78 21.46
C ASN A 42 -2.60 18.98 19.97
N GLN A 43 -3.80 19.46 19.63
CA GLN A 43 -4.13 19.84 18.25
C GLN A 43 -3.25 20.98 17.72
N SER A 44 -2.80 21.88 18.60
CA SER A 44 -1.89 22.97 18.25
C SER A 44 -0.54 22.46 17.73
N ALA A 45 -0.02 21.34 18.27
CA ALA A 45 1.25 20.76 17.84
C ALA A 45 1.16 20.18 16.43
N ILE A 46 0.02 19.55 16.09
CA ILE A 46 -0.27 19.06 14.74
C ILE A 46 -0.32 20.24 13.76
N ASP A 47 -1.01 21.32 14.12
CA ASP A 47 -1.15 22.48 13.24
C ASP A 47 0.19 23.19 13.01
N VAL A 48 1.01 23.33 14.06
CA VAL A 48 2.38 23.86 13.96
C VAL A 48 3.26 22.96 13.09
N ALA A 49 3.16 21.63 13.22
CA ALA A 49 3.89 20.70 12.38
C ALA A 49 3.40 20.73 10.91
N ALA A 50 2.10 20.86 10.69
CA ALA A 50 1.50 20.94 9.36
C ALA A 50 1.88 22.23 8.61
N ALA A 51 2.16 23.31 9.34
CA ALA A 51 2.66 24.56 8.76
C ALA A 51 4.13 24.47 8.28
N LYS A 52 4.91 23.49 8.75
CA LYS A 52 6.30 23.31 8.33
C LYS A 52 6.37 22.77 6.90
N PRO A 53 7.31 23.27 6.06
CA PRO A 53 7.56 22.66 4.77
C PRO A 53 8.17 21.26 4.96
N SER A 54 7.77 20.29 4.14
CA SER A 54 8.42 18.98 4.09
C SER A 54 9.67 19.05 3.22
N VAL A 55 10.78 18.53 3.73
CA VAL A 55 12.01 18.40 2.94
C VAL A 55 11.93 17.10 2.15
N ARG A 56 12.07 17.19 0.82
CA ARG A 56 12.07 16.01 -0.05
C ARG A 56 13.48 15.67 -0.49
N LEU A 57 13.85 14.39 -0.38
CA LEU A 57 15.17 13.90 -0.79
C LEU A 57 15.11 13.34 -2.21
N THR A 58 16.20 13.49 -2.96
CA THR A 58 16.33 12.75 -4.23
C THR A 58 16.78 11.31 -3.94
N PRO A 59 16.37 10.33 -4.75
CA PRO A 59 16.90 8.97 -4.69
C PRO A 59 18.44 8.92 -4.74
N THR A 60 19.05 9.85 -5.48
CA THR A 60 20.49 10.00 -5.60
C THR A 60 21.13 10.40 -4.26
N THR A 61 20.52 11.35 -3.54
CA THR A 61 20.94 11.70 -2.17
C THR A 61 20.86 10.51 -1.23
N ILE A 62 19.78 9.73 -1.32
CA ILE A 62 19.58 8.51 -0.52
C ILE A 62 20.66 7.46 -0.86
N LEU A 63 20.93 7.23 -2.15
CA LEU A 63 21.93 6.28 -2.63
C LEU A 63 23.34 6.59 -2.13
N TYR A 64 23.79 7.84 -2.28
CA TYR A 64 25.16 8.22 -1.93
C TYR A 64 25.35 8.51 -0.43
N SER A 65 24.27 8.59 0.35
CA SER A 65 24.32 8.70 1.81
C SER A 65 24.46 7.35 2.54
N GLY A 66 24.38 6.23 1.81
CA GLY A 66 23.95 4.95 2.37
C GLY A 66 25.00 4.01 2.96
N LYS A 67 26.31 4.32 2.95
CA LYS A 67 27.31 3.49 3.65
C LYS A 67 28.47 4.35 4.18
N SER A 68 28.56 4.44 5.50
CA SER A 68 29.76 4.92 6.21
C SER A 68 30.33 3.77 7.06
N PRO A 69 31.65 3.53 7.09
CA PRO A 69 32.27 2.43 7.83
C PRO A 69 32.09 2.55 9.35
N ASP A 70 31.84 3.75 9.86
CA ASP A 70 31.58 4.08 11.27
C ASP A 70 30.10 3.94 11.68
N GLY A 71 29.20 3.57 10.76
CA GLY A 71 27.76 3.50 11.03
C GLY A 71 27.05 4.87 11.13
N SER A 72 27.75 5.99 10.94
CA SER A 72 27.18 7.35 11.07
C SER A 72 26.01 7.63 10.11
N HIS A 73 25.95 6.91 8.98
CA HIS A 73 24.84 6.97 8.04
C HIS A 73 23.50 6.53 8.66
N LEU A 74 23.50 5.57 9.60
CA LEU A 74 22.30 5.13 10.31
C LEU A 74 21.76 6.25 11.21
N LEU A 75 22.64 6.88 11.99
CA LEU A 75 22.27 8.01 12.85
C LEU A 75 21.71 9.19 12.04
N ARG A 76 22.37 9.55 10.93
CA ARG A 76 21.89 10.62 10.03
C ARG A 76 20.54 10.28 9.42
N SER A 77 20.34 9.03 8.98
CA SER A 77 19.06 8.56 8.46
C SER A 77 17.96 8.66 9.53
N ALA A 78 18.22 8.16 10.74
CA ALA A 78 17.27 8.20 11.85
C ALA A 78 16.91 9.65 12.25
N GLN A 79 17.90 10.53 12.37
CA GLN A 79 17.69 11.95 12.68
C GLN A 79 16.90 12.68 11.60
N TYR A 80 17.11 12.33 10.33
CA TYR A 80 16.31 12.86 9.23
C TYR A 80 14.85 12.38 9.32
N LEU A 81 14.62 11.07 9.51
CA LEU A 81 13.26 10.50 9.68
C LEU A 81 12.54 11.10 10.90
N HIS A 82 13.25 11.25 12.03
CA HIS A 82 12.72 11.82 13.28
C HIS A 82 12.16 13.24 13.08
N LYS A 83 12.78 14.03 12.20
CA LYS A 83 12.30 15.38 11.84
C LYS A 83 11.20 15.36 10.78
N GLU A 84 11.30 14.49 9.77
CA GLU A 84 10.43 14.54 8.58
C GLU A 84 9.12 13.76 8.71
N LEU A 85 9.12 12.58 9.35
CA LEU A 85 7.90 11.77 9.45
C LEU A 85 6.77 12.49 10.19
N PRO A 86 7.00 13.17 11.34
CA PRO A 86 5.93 13.92 12.01
C PRO A 86 5.32 15.02 11.13
N VAL A 87 6.14 15.74 10.35
CA VAL A 87 5.65 16.81 9.44
C VAL A 87 4.77 16.23 8.34
N ARG A 88 5.22 15.14 7.69
CA ARG A 88 4.47 14.48 6.61
C ARG A 88 3.16 13.88 7.12
N ILE A 89 3.15 13.31 8.32
CA ILE A 89 1.94 12.82 8.98
C ILE A 89 0.99 13.96 9.33
N ALA A 90 1.50 15.08 9.86
CA ALA A 90 0.68 16.26 10.14
C ALA A 90 -0.02 16.79 8.88
N HIS A 91 0.68 16.81 7.73
CA HIS A 91 0.05 17.14 6.45
C HIS A 91 -1.07 16.18 6.06
N ARG A 92 -0.96 14.89 6.41
CA ARG A 92 -2.04 13.91 6.18
C ARG A 92 -3.23 14.15 7.09
N ILE A 93 -3.00 14.38 8.37
CA ILE A 93 -4.06 14.70 9.35
C ILE A 93 -4.83 15.95 8.90
N ALA A 94 -4.12 17.00 8.48
CA ALA A 94 -4.75 18.21 7.92
C ALA A 94 -5.59 17.90 6.66
N GLY A 95 -5.14 16.97 5.82
CA GLY A 95 -5.91 16.47 4.68
C GLY A 95 -7.23 15.81 5.09
N PHE A 96 -7.23 14.95 6.11
CA PHE A 96 -8.44 14.32 6.63
C PHE A 96 -9.42 15.33 7.22
N ARG A 97 -8.91 16.35 7.94
CA ARG A 97 -9.74 17.43 8.51
C ARG A 97 -10.45 18.28 7.45
N ASN A 98 -9.91 18.32 6.23
CA ASN A 98 -10.49 19.05 5.10
C ASN A 98 -11.47 18.21 4.26
N LEU A 99 -11.70 16.94 4.62
CA LEU A 99 -12.72 16.13 3.95
C LEU A 99 -14.13 16.67 4.27
N PRO A 100 -15.11 16.49 3.36
CA PRO A 100 -16.50 16.79 3.67
C PRO A 100 -16.95 16.04 4.91
N PHE A 101 -17.74 16.71 5.76
CA PHE A 101 -18.19 16.17 7.04
C PHE A 101 -18.81 14.76 6.90
N ILE A 102 -19.64 14.54 5.88
CA ILE A 102 -20.27 13.23 5.63
C ILE A 102 -19.27 12.11 5.33
N VAL A 103 -18.11 12.43 4.77
CA VAL A 103 -17.02 11.48 4.52
C VAL A 103 -16.19 11.28 5.79
N GLY A 104 -15.88 12.38 6.50
CA GLY A 104 -15.11 12.35 7.75
C GLY A 104 -15.81 11.60 8.89
N CYS A 105 -17.15 11.57 8.90
CA CYS A 105 -17.93 10.82 9.88
C CYS A 105 -18.05 9.32 9.58
N ASN A 106 -17.54 8.83 8.44
CA ASN A 106 -17.53 7.39 8.18
C ASN A 106 -16.60 6.69 9.19
N PRO A 107 -17.06 5.64 9.89
CA PRO A 107 -16.28 4.98 10.94
C PRO A 107 -14.90 4.49 10.47
N THR A 108 -14.81 3.97 9.24
CA THR A 108 -13.54 3.50 8.66
C THR A 108 -12.59 4.65 8.35
N ILE A 109 -13.09 5.74 7.77
CA ILE A 109 -12.28 6.94 7.51
C ILE A 109 -11.81 7.58 8.82
N LEU A 110 -12.69 7.62 9.82
CA LEU A 110 -12.36 8.15 11.15
C LEU A 110 -11.28 7.29 11.83
N ALA A 111 -11.37 5.96 11.76
CA ALA A 111 -10.35 5.06 12.30
C ALA A 111 -8.97 5.30 11.65
N VAL A 112 -8.91 5.53 10.34
CA VAL A 112 -7.65 5.88 9.65
C VAL A 112 -7.14 7.24 10.13
N HIS A 113 -8.01 8.23 10.30
CA HIS A 113 -7.64 9.55 10.82
C HIS A 113 -7.09 9.47 12.26
N GLU A 114 -7.71 8.66 13.12
CA GLU A 114 -7.25 8.39 14.48
C GLU A 114 -5.90 7.68 14.47
N LEU A 115 -5.68 6.71 13.59
CA LEU A 115 -4.41 6.01 13.43
C LEU A 115 -3.27 6.99 13.09
N TYR A 116 -3.46 7.88 12.12
CA TYR A 116 -2.46 8.92 11.81
C TYR A 116 -2.23 9.86 12.99
N THR A 117 -3.28 10.21 13.74
CA THR A 117 -3.19 11.08 14.92
C THR A 117 -2.38 10.42 16.05
N GLN A 118 -2.64 9.15 16.35
CA GLN A 118 -1.88 8.38 17.33
C GLN A 118 -0.40 8.26 16.92
N THR A 119 -0.15 8.04 15.64
CA THR A 119 1.20 7.92 15.07
C THR A 119 1.97 9.23 15.16
N PHE A 120 1.30 10.36 14.93
CA PHE A 120 1.92 11.67 15.11
C PHE A 120 2.45 11.82 16.53
N TYR A 121 1.61 11.55 17.54
CA TYR A 121 2.03 11.66 18.94
C TYR A 121 3.14 10.67 19.27
N LEU A 122 3.00 9.41 18.86
CA LEU A 122 4.02 8.38 19.02
C LEU A 122 5.39 8.85 18.50
N LEU A 123 5.45 9.43 17.30
CA LEU A 123 6.72 9.90 16.73
C LEU A 123 7.26 11.18 17.37
N THR A 124 6.38 12.08 17.84
CA THR A 124 6.82 13.34 18.49
C THR A 124 7.26 13.17 19.94
N GLU A 125 6.77 12.15 20.63
CA GLU A 125 7.13 11.86 22.02
C GLU A 125 8.50 11.18 22.14
N ILE A 126 9.02 10.61 21.04
CA ILE A 126 10.34 9.98 21.03
C ILE A 126 11.44 11.04 21.21
N PRO A 127 12.35 10.87 22.18
CA PRO A 127 13.48 11.76 22.36
C PRO A 127 14.36 11.87 21.10
N PRO A 128 15.10 12.98 20.93
CA PRO A 128 16.03 13.12 19.81
C PRO A 128 17.03 11.96 19.73
N VAL A 129 17.26 11.45 18.52
CA VAL A 129 18.22 10.36 18.26
C VAL A 129 19.64 10.92 18.32
N THR A 130 20.39 10.56 19.37
CA THR A 130 21.74 11.06 19.64
C THR A 130 22.83 9.99 19.50
N ASP A 131 22.47 8.73 19.58
CA ASP A 131 23.38 7.58 19.68
C ASP A 131 22.75 6.33 19.05
N PHE A 132 23.53 5.24 18.98
CA PHE A 132 23.07 4.00 18.35
C PHE A 132 21.98 3.26 19.16
N GLU A 133 21.89 3.49 20.47
CA GLU A 133 20.83 2.88 21.30
C GLU A 133 19.48 3.56 21.02
N SER A 134 19.46 4.89 21.01
CA SER A 134 18.30 5.68 20.62
C SER A 134 17.90 5.44 19.17
N GLU A 135 18.86 5.22 18.26
CA GLU A 135 18.58 4.82 16.87
C GLU A 135 17.89 3.45 16.79
N SER A 136 18.35 2.45 17.54
CA SER A 136 17.73 1.12 17.52
C SER A 136 16.29 1.18 18.04
N ARG A 137 16.05 1.90 19.14
CA ARG A 137 14.68 2.11 19.67
C ARG A 137 13.79 2.83 18.66
N TYR A 138 14.31 3.88 18.01
CA TYR A 138 13.57 4.61 16.99
C TYR A 138 13.22 3.71 15.80
N SER A 139 14.17 2.89 15.33
CA SER A 139 13.95 1.88 14.29
C SER A 139 12.83 0.89 14.64
N GLU A 140 12.77 0.41 15.88
CA GLU A 140 11.69 -0.49 16.33
C GLU A 140 10.32 0.20 16.26
N THR A 141 10.24 1.47 16.69
CA THR A 141 9.00 2.25 16.57
C THR A 141 8.63 2.49 15.10
N VAL A 142 9.59 2.82 14.23
CA VAL A 142 9.34 3.00 12.79
C VAL A 142 8.82 1.71 12.15
N GLN A 143 9.37 0.55 12.54
CA GLN A 143 8.88 -0.75 12.08
C GLN A 143 7.45 -1.00 12.54
N GLN A 144 7.14 -0.72 13.81
CA GLN A 144 5.77 -0.81 14.33
C GLN A 144 4.80 0.09 13.53
N VAL A 145 5.18 1.34 13.26
CA VAL A 145 4.37 2.27 12.47
C VAL A 145 4.09 1.72 11.07
N LEU A 146 5.09 1.11 10.41
CA LEU A 146 4.91 0.49 9.09
C LEU A 146 3.88 -0.66 9.13
N ASP A 147 3.92 -1.46 10.20
CA ASP A 147 3.04 -2.61 10.37
C ASP A 147 1.60 -2.18 10.72
N ASP A 148 1.44 -1.19 11.60
CA ASP A 148 0.14 -0.64 11.98
C ASP A 148 -0.58 0.01 10.79
N HIS A 149 0.17 0.59 9.83
CA HIS A 149 -0.41 1.27 8.65
C HIS A 149 -0.62 0.35 7.45
N LYS A 150 -0.34 -0.95 7.55
CA LYS A 150 -0.36 -1.87 6.39
C LYS A 150 -1.70 -1.88 5.63
N ASP A 151 -2.81 -1.77 6.36
CA ASP A 151 -4.17 -1.92 5.83
C ASP A 151 -4.85 -0.59 5.45
N VAL A 152 -4.16 0.54 5.61
CA VAL A 152 -4.73 1.89 5.41
C VAL A 152 -5.35 2.07 4.03
N VAL A 153 -4.74 1.55 2.95
CA VAL A 153 -5.30 1.72 1.59
C VAL A 153 -6.60 0.93 1.42
N THR A 154 -6.67 -0.27 2.00
CA THR A 154 -7.90 -1.08 1.99
C THR A 154 -9.01 -0.40 2.79
N GLN A 155 -8.67 0.13 3.97
CA GLN A 155 -9.62 0.88 4.81
C GLN A 155 -10.13 2.15 4.09
N LEU A 156 -9.23 2.91 3.46
CA LEU A 156 -9.63 4.06 2.64
C LEU A 156 -10.52 3.65 1.47
N ALA A 157 -10.17 2.59 0.75
CA ALA A 157 -10.97 2.10 -0.36
C ALA A 157 -12.38 1.70 0.10
N ALA A 158 -12.51 1.00 1.23
CA ALA A 158 -13.78 0.62 1.83
C ALA A 158 -14.59 1.85 2.29
N GLY A 159 -14.00 2.74 3.09
CA GLY A 159 -14.71 3.92 3.62
C GLY A 159 -15.21 4.86 2.52
N PHE A 160 -14.37 5.16 1.52
CA PHE A 160 -14.80 6.00 0.38
C PHE A 160 -15.85 5.30 -0.50
N LYS A 161 -15.87 3.97 -0.57
CA LYS A 161 -16.90 3.22 -1.31
C LYS A 161 -18.28 3.42 -0.67
N GLU A 162 -18.35 3.39 0.66
CA GLU A 162 -19.59 3.61 1.42
C GLU A 162 -20.08 5.06 1.28
N CYS A 163 -19.15 6.02 1.33
CA CYS A 163 -19.46 7.43 1.20
C CYS A 163 -19.82 7.86 -0.23
N ARG A 164 -19.49 7.07 -1.26
CA ARG A 164 -19.59 7.45 -2.67
C ARG A 164 -20.95 8.04 -3.07
N LYS A 165 -22.06 7.49 -2.56
CA LYS A 165 -23.42 7.97 -2.85
C LYS A 165 -23.68 9.41 -2.40
N HIS A 166 -22.89 9.91 -1.46
CA HIS A 166 -23.03 11.23 -0.84
C HIS A 166 -21.99 12.24 -1.32
N ILE A 167 -21.02 11.78 -2.12
CA ILE A 167 -19.96 12.61 -2.67
C ILE A 167 -20.44 13.16 -4.00
N LYS A 168 -20.57 14.49 -4.09
CA LYS A 168 -20.93 15.19 -5.33
C LYS A 168 -19.71 15.67 -6.13
N GLN A 169 -18.53 15.65 -5.50
CA GLN A 169 -17.28 16.18 -6.03
C GLN A 169 -16.23 15.07 -6.14
N ASP A 170 -16.28 14.30 -7.23
CA ASP A 170 -15.35 13.19 -7.47
C ASP A 170 -13.89 13.65 -7.57
N GLU A 171 -13.65 14.86 -8.09
CA GLU A 171 -12.29 15.42 -8.21
C GLU A 171 -11.63 15.69 -6.86
N MET A 172 -12.42 16.03 -5.84
CA MET A 172 -11.92 16.24 -4.48
C MET A 172 -11.44 14.91 -3.88
N VAL A 173 -12.22 13.83 -4.05
CA VAL A 173 -11.83 12.49 -3.60
C VAL A 173 -10.58 12.01 -4.32
N LYS A 174 -10.53 12.19 -5.65
CA LYS A 174 -9.35 11.86 -6.45
C LYS A 174 -8.12 12.61 -5.94
N THR A 175 -8.23 13.94 -5.78
CA THR A 175 -7.11 14.77 -5.28
C THR A 175 -6.66 14.34 -3.88
N PHE A 176 -7.61 14.03 -2.98
CA PHE A 176 -7.31 13.55 -1.65
C PHE A 176 -6.59 12.19 -1.68
N LEU A 177 -7.11 11.23 -2.44
CA LEU A 177 -6.55 9.89 -2.55
C LEU A 177 -5.17 9.93 -3.20
N ASP A 178 -5.00 10.62 -4.33
CA ASP A 178 -3.70 10.76 -5.00
C ASP A 178 -2.65 11.31 -4.03
N ARG A 179 -2.98 12.41 -3.33
CA ARG A 179 -2.07 13.01 -2.34
C ARG A 179 -1.78 12.06 -1.19
N THR A 180 -2.79 11.38 -0.66
CA THR A 180 -2.65 10.53 0.54
C THR A 180 -1.86 9.25 0.21
N LEU A 181 -2.15 8.62 -0.91
CA LEU A 181 -1.47 7.40 -1.36
C LEU A 181 0.00 7.68 -1.73
N THR A 182 0.29 8.77 -2.46
CA THR A 182 1.66 9.15 -2.81
C THR A 182 2.47 9.59 -1.60
N SER A 183 1.90 10.38 -0.70
CA SER A 183 2.54 10.74 0.57
C SER A 183 2.83 9.51 1.42
N ARG A 184 1.91 8.53 1.45
CA ARG A 184 2.13 7.25 2.15
C ARG A 184 3.25 6.43 1.51
N LEU A 185 3.28 6.34 0.18
CA LEU A 185 4.38 5.68 -0.54
C LEU A 185 5.73 6.33 -0.18
N GLY A 186 5.82 7.66 -0.21
CA GLY A 186 7.03 8.38 0.16
C GLY A 186 7.49 8.14 1.60
N MET A 187 6.57 8.23 2.57
CA MET A 187 6.88 7.92 3.98
C MET A 187 7.35 6.48 4.15
N ARG A 188 6.70 5.52 3.49
CA ARG A 188 7.08 4.11 3.52
C ARG A 188 8.45 3.86 2.89
N MET A 189 8.76 4.50 1.76
CA MET A 189 10.09 4.42 1.14
C MET A 189 11.19 4.91 2.08
N LEU A 190 10.97 6.04 2.78
CA LEU A 190 11.96 6.57 3.74
C LEU A 190 12.13 5.65 4.96
N ALA A 191 11.01 5.20 5.53
CA ALA A 191 11.00 4.29 6.67
C ALA A 191 11.69 2.95 6.34
N GLU A 192 11.28 2.28 5.26
CA GLU A 192 11.91 1.02 4.85
C GLU A 192 13.35 1.20 4.42
N HIS A 193 13.73 2.32 3.80
CA HIS A 193 15.13 2.61 3.50
C HIS A 193 15.96 2.58 4.78
N HIS A 194 15.54 3.31 5.81
CA HIS A 194 16.22 3.33 7.10
C HIS A 194 16.33 1.93 7.73
N ILE A 195 15.23 1.18 7.78
CA ILE A 195 15.24 -0.19 8.33
C ILE A 195 16.15 -1.11 7.49
N ALA A 196 16.16 -0.96 6.18
CA ALA A 196 16.98 -1.77 5.28
C ALA A 196 18.47 -1.41 5.36
N LEU A 197 18.85 -0.18 5.71
CA LEU A 197 20.26 0.20 5.92
C LEU A 197 20.92 -0.61 7.05
N ARG A 198 20.14 -1.08 8.04
CA ARG A 198 20.64 -1.93 9.13
C ARG A 198 20.98 -3.36 8.67
N LYS A 199 20.48 -3.78 7.51
CA LYS A 199 20.67 -5.13 6.97
C LYS A 199 21.75 -5.08 5.89
N ASP A 200 22.83 -5.83 6.07
CA ASP A 200 23.81 -5.97 5.00
C ASP A 200 23.27 -6.91 3.91
N ARG A 201 22.81 -6.32 2.81
CA ARG A 201 22.30 -7.02 1.64
C ARG A 201 23.24 -6.76 0.46
N PRO A 202 23.76 -7.82 -0.20
CA PRO A 202 24.62 -7.63 -1.36
C PRO A 202 23.85 -6.91 -2.46
N HIS A 203 24.56 -6.04 -3.18
CA HIS A 203 24.01 -5.21 -4.26
C HIS A 203 22.87 -4.27 -3.85
N HIS A 204 22.69 -4.02 -2.56
CA HIS A 204 21.66 -3.11 -2.05
C HIS A 204 22.24 -2.00 -1.18
N VAL A 205 21.63 -0.82 -1.28
CA VAL A 205 21.82 0.32 -0.38
C VAL A 205 20.45 0.70 0.16
N GLY A 206 20.13 0.21 1.36
CA GLY A 206 18.77 0.22 1.89
C GLY A 206 17.80 -0.48 0.92
N ILE A 207 16.76 0.23 0.47
CA ILE A 207 15.79 -0.26 -0.53
C ILE A 207 16.24 -0.11 -2.00
N ILE A 208 17.39 0.51 -2.25
CA ILE A 208 17.88 0.71 -3.63
C ILE A 208 18.67 -0.53 -4.05
N ASN A 209 18.21 -1.20 -5.10
CA ASN A 209 18.96 -2.25 -5.77
C ASN A 209 19.92 -1.60 -6.76
N THR A 210 21.23 -1.81 -6.59
CA THR A 210 22.29 -1.20 -7.41
C THR A 210 22.36 -1.76 -8.83
N ALA A 211 21.83 -2.96 -9.06
CA ALA A 211 21.83 -3.65 -10.35
C ALA A 211 20.47 -4.33 -10.59
N MET A 212 19.39 -3.55 -10.51
CA MET A 212 18.04 -4.06 -10.75
C MET A 212 17.91 -4.52 -12.21
N ARG A 213 17.45 -5.75 -12.40
CA ARG A 213 17.01 -6.29 -13.70
C ARG A 213 15.49 -6.17 -13.79
N PRO A 214 14.94 -5.30 -14.66
CA PRO A 214 13.49 -5.13 -14.76
C PRO A 214 12.75 -6.41 -15.14
N LYS A 215 13.37 -7.25 -15.99
CA LYS A 215 12.83 -8.56 -16.39
C LYS A 215 12.52 -9.44 -15.19
N ASP A 216 13.45 -9.57 -14.25
CA ASP A 216 13.31 -10.44 -13.07
C ASP A 216 12.16 -9.97 -12.16
N VAL A 217 12.00 -8.64 -12.02
CA VAL A 217 10.88 -8.05 -11.26
C VAL A 217 9.54 -8.34 -11.96
N ILE A 218 9.49 -8.15 -13.28
CA ILE A 218 8.26 -8.41 -14.07
C ILE A 218 7.89 -9.89 -14.03
N GLU A 219 8.86 -10.81 -14.21
CA GLU A 219 8.63 -12.25 -14.21
C GLU A 219 8.09 -12.74 -12.86
N LYS A 220 8.66 -12.28 -11.74
CA LYS A 220 8.14 -12.54 -10.39
C LYS A 220 6.66 -12.22 -10.28
N TRP A 221 6.23 -11.05 -10.77
CA TRP A 221 4.83 -10.63 -10.69
C TRP A 221 3.95 -11.30 -11.76
N ALA A 222 4.49 -11.62 -12.92
CA ALA A 222 3.79 -12.40 -13.94
C ALA A 222 3.44 -13.80 -13.43
N ASP A 223 4.36 -14.47 -12.73
CA ASP A 223 4.13 -15.77 -12.10
C ASP A 223 3.06 -15.68 -11.01
N PHE A 224 3.13 -14.65 -10.16
CA PHE A 224 2.10 -14.38 -9.16
C PHE A 224 0.71 -14.17 -9.81
N VAL A 225 0.61 -13.32 -10.83
CA VAL A 225 -0.66 -13.05 -11.52
C VAL A 225 -1.17 -14.29 -12.26
N ARG A 226 -0.28 -15.12 -12.82
CA ARG A 226 -0.63 -16.40 -13.43
C ARG A 226 -1.30 -17.31 -12.39
N GLN A 227 -0.71 -17.44 -11.20
CA GLN A 227 -1.30 -18.23 -10.11
C GLN A 227 -2.68 -17.72 -9.70
N VAL A 228 -2.84 -16.40 -9.54
CA VAL A 228 -4.14 -15.79 -9.21
C VAL A 228 -5.18 -16.05 -10.31
N SER A 229 -4.80 -15.93 -11.58
CA SER A 229 -5.70 -16.18 -12.71
C SER A 229 -6.10 -17.65 -12.81
N VAL A 230 -5.16 -18.59 -12.64
CA VAL A 230 -5.45 -20.02 -12.63
C VAL A 230 -6.39 -20.37 -11.47
N HIS A 231 -6.15 -19.82 -10.29
CA HIS A 231 -7.04 -20.03 -9.15
C HIS A 231 -8.47 -19.52 -9.40
N LYS A 232 -8.64 -18.37 -10.07
CA LYS A 232 -9.96 -17.78 -10.32
C LYS A 232 -10.69 -18.36 -11.55
N TYR A 233 -9.98 -18.55 -12.65
CA TYR A 233 -10.57 -18.88 -13.95
C TYR A 233 -10.19 -20.27 -14.46
N GLY A 234 -9.32 -21.01 -13.75
CA GLY A 234 -8.78 -22.30 -14.17
C GLY A 234 -7.73 -22.22 -15.29
N LYS A 235 -7.42 -21.03 -15.80
CA LYS A 235 -6.48 -20.81 -16.91
C LYS A 235 -5.80 -19.44 -16.82
N ALA A 236 -4.68 -19.29 -17.53
CA ALA A 236 -3.96 -18.03 -17.63
C ALA A 236 -3.21 -17.93 -18.99
N PRO A 237 -3.15 -16.74 -19.61
CA PRO A 237 -2.43 -16.56 -20.84
C PRO A 237 -0.91 -16.74 -20.63
N PRO A 238 -0.16 -17.15 -21.65
CA PRO A 238 1.29 -17.16 -21.60
C PRO A 238 1.85 -15.73 -21.62
N PHE A 239 2.99 -15.50 -20.98
CA PHE A 239 3.72 -14.24 -21.06
C PHE A 239 4.84 -14.32 -22.10
N LYS A 240 4.99 -13.27 -22.91
CA LYS A 240 6.10 -13.11 -23.85
C LYS A 240 6.88 -11.85 -23.53
N TYR A 241 8.20 -11.94 -23.46
CA TYR A 241 9.09 -10.83 -23.13
C TYR A 241 9.95 -10.45 -24.34
N ASN A 242 10.07 -9.16 -24.63
CA ASN A 242 10.99 -8.66 -25.67
C ASN A 242 11.57 -7.27 -25.32
N GLY A 243 12.48 -6.77 -26.16
CA GLY A 243 13.21 -5.52 -25.94
C GLY A 243 14.53 -5.74 -25.18
N HIS A 244 14.91 -4.79 -24.32
CA HIS A 244 16.18 -4.79 -23.58
C HIS A 244 16.14 -5.70 -22.35
N LEU A 245 15.99 -7.01 -22.55
CA LEU A 245 15.80 -8.01 -21.48
C LEU A 245 16.98 -8.17 -20.51
N ASN A 246 18.19 -7.79 -20.96
CA ASN A 246 19.42 -7.91 -20.19
C ASN A 246 19.86 -6.58 -19.54
N CYS A 247 19.04 -5.53 -19.61
CA CYS A 247 19.39 -4.25 -19.00
C CYS A 247 19.45 -4.36 -17.47
N THR A 248 20.41 -3.64 -16.89
CA THR A 248 20.64 -3.51 -15.46
C THR A 248 20.88 -2.04 -15.15
N PHE A 249 20.26 -1.55 -14.07
CA PHE A 249 20.49 -0.20 -13.59
C PHE A 249 20.09 -0.07 -12.12
N PRO A 250 20.62 0.91 -11.37
CA PRO A 250 20.18 1.16 -10.01
C PRO A 250 18.73 1.64 -10.01
N TYR A 251 17.88 1.06 -9.16
CA TYR A 251 16.49 1.51 -9.00
C TYR A 251 15.86 1.08 -7.67
N ILE A 252 14.73 1.70 -7.33
CA ILE A 252 13.92 1.34 -6.16
C ILE A 252 12.79 0.40 -6.62
N GLN A 253 12.81 -0.85 -6.16
CA GLN A 253 11.86 -1.89 -6.58
C GLN A 253 10.45 -1.71 -6.00
N MET A 254 10.34 -1.17 -4.78
CA MET A 254 9.07 -1.13 -4.02
C MET A 254 7.87 -0.56 -4.80
N PRO A 255 7.96 0.55 -5.57
CA PRO A 255 6.79 1.02 -6.33
C PRO A 255 6.42 0.10 -7.49
N LEU A 256 7.39 -0.58 -8.09
CA LEU A 256 7.16 -1.57 -9.16
C LEU A 256 6.42 -2.78 -8.62
N ASP A 257 6.71 -3.18 -7.38
CA ASP A 257 6.01 -4.25 -6.66
C ASP A 257 4.50 -3.96 -6.47
N TYR A 258 4.07 -2.71 -6.62
CA TYR A 258 2.66 -2.35 -6.66
C TYR A 258 2.11 -2.23 -8.09
N ILE A 259 2.79 -1.46 -8.95
CA ILE A 259 2.27 -1.10 -10.27
C ILE A 259 2.17 -2.32 -11.20
N ILE A 260 3.23 -3.13 -11.25
CA ILE A 260 3.33 -4.24 -12.20
C ILE A 260 2.20 -5.27 -12.00
N PRO A 261 1.98 -5.84 -10.80
CA PRO A 261 0.91 -6.81 -10.63
C PRO A 261 -0.49 -6.21 -10.88
N GLU A 262 -0.74 -4.94 -10.58
CA GLU A 262 -2.02 -4.29 -10.89
C GLU A 262 -2.28 -4.20 -12.39
N VAL A 263 -1.29 -3.79 -13.18
CA VAL A 263 -1.42 -3.71 -14.65
C VAL A 263 -1.51 -5.10 -15.27
N LEU A 264 -0.67 -6.05 -14.84
CA LEU A 264 -0.70 -7.43 -15.33
C LEU A 264 -2.03 -8.11 -15.01
N LYS A 265 -2.61 -7.89 -13.82
CA LYS A 265 -3.94 -8.42 -13.48
C LYS A 265 -5.00 -7.93 -14.45
N ASN A 266 -5.01 -6.64 -14.79
CA ASN A 266 -5.97 -6.10 -15.75
C ASN A 266 -5.82 -6.73 -17.14
N ALA A 267 -4.59 -6.84 -17.65
CA ALA A 267 -4.28 -7.45 -18.94
C ALA A 267 -4.71 -8.94 -19.01
N VAL A 268 -4.35 -9.71 -17.98
CA VAL A 268 -4.70 -11.14 -17.87
C VAL A 268 -6.20 -11.33 -17.75
N ARG A 269 -6.85 -10.55 -16.88
CA ARG A 269 -8.30 -10.59 -16.70
C ARG A 269 -9.04 -10.32 -18.00
N ALA A 270 -8.71 -9.22 -18.69
CA ALA A 270 -9.34 -8.87 -19.95
C ALA A 270 -9.15 -9.98 -21.01
N THR A 271 -7.94 -10.55 -21.08
CA THR A 271 -7.63 -11.66 -22.00
C THR A 271 -8.48 -12.88 -21.72
N VAL A 272 -8.59 -13.30 -20.46
CA VAL A 272 -9.34 -14.51 -20.07
C VAL A 272 -10.85 -14.30 -20.20
N GLU A 273 -11.37 -13.14 -19.78
CA GLU A 273 -12.80 -12.82 -19.87
C GLU A 273 -13.27 -12.69 -21.33
N ASN A 274 -12.41 -12.26 -22.25
CA ASN A 274 -12.73 -12.20 -23.69
C ASN A 274 -12.59 -13.55 -24.42
N HIS A 275 -12.04 -14.58 -23.76
CA HIS A 275 -11.80 -15.91 -24.34
C HIS A 275 -12.27 -17.02 -23.38
N MET A 276 -13.41 -16.84 -22.71
CA MET A 276 -13.90 -17.77 -21.69
C MET A 276 -14.14 -19.19 -22.22
N ASP A 277 -14.61 -19.32 -23.47
CA ASP A 277 -14.91 -20.62 -24.08
C ASP A 277 -13.69 -21.30 -24.71
N SER A 278 -12.59 -20.57 -24.87
CA SER A 278 -11.39 -21.08 -25.53
C SER A 278 -10.48 -21.83 -24.54
N PRO A 279 -9.81 -22.93 -24.95
CA PRO A 279 -8.86 -23.63 -24.10
C PRO A 279 -7.64 -22.76 -23.75
N GLU A 280 -6.94 -23.05 -22.65
CA GLU A 280 -5.75 -22.28 -22.22
C GLU A 280 -4.70 -22.14 -23.33
N SER A 281 -4.48 -23.21 -24.11
CA SER A 281 -3.51 -23.23 -25.23
C SER A 281 -3.82 -22.25 -26.36
N SER A 282 -5.07 -21.79 -26.46
CA SER A 282 -5.52 -20.84 -27.47
C SER A 282 -5.54 -19.39 -26.97
N LEU A 283 -5.29 -19.16 -25.67
CA LEU A 283 -5.27 -17.81 -25.13
C LEU A 283 -4.11 -17.01 -25.74
N PRO A 284 -4.38 -15.79 -26.25
CA PRO A 284 -3.33 -14.96 -26.79
C PRO A 284 -2.36 -14.53 -25.68
N PRO A 285 -1.05 -14.42 -25.97
CA PRO A 285 -0.06 -14.06 -24.97
C PRO A 285 -0.19 -12.61 -24.54
N VAL A 286 0.03 -12.34 -23.26
CA VAL A 286 0.32 -10.98 -22.77
C VAL A 286 1.80 -10.70 -23.06
N THR A 287 2.06 -9.67 -23.88
CA THR A 287 3.42 -9.32 -24.32
C THR A 287 3.94 -8.15 -23.50
N VAL A 288 5.12 -8.32 -22.88
CA VAL A 288 5.79 -7.26 -22.14
C VAL A 288 7.07 -6.84 -22.87
N THR A 289 7.14 -5.57 -23.23
CA THR A 289 8.31 -4.96 -23.89
C THR A 289 9.04 -4.05 -22.92
N ILE A 290 10.34 -4.28 -22.75
CA ILE A 290 11.20 -3.44 -21.94
C ILE A 290 12.04 -2.57 -22.87
N ALA A 291 11.95 -1.25 -22.72
CA ALA A 291 12.86 -0.30 -23.34
C ALA A 291 13.64 0.44 -22.25
N ASN A 292 14.91 0.68 -22.51
CA ASN A 292 15.86 1.29 -21.56
C ASN A 292 16.72 2.25 -22.35
N ASN A 293 16.83 3.50 -21.89
CA ASN A 293 17.67 4.54 -22.45
C ASN A 293 18.32 5.35 -21.30
N ASP A 294 19.07 6.41 -21.60
CA ASP A 294 19.77 7.17 -20.56
C ASP A 294 18.87 8.08 -19.70
N ILE A 295 17.62 8.31 -20.11
CA ILE A 295 16.68 9.23 -19.45
C ILE A 295 15.67 8.44 -18.62
N ASP A 296 15.03 7.45 -19.24
CA ASP A 296 13.97 6.64 -18.66
C ASP A 296 14.04 5.17 -19.10
N PHE A 297 13.29 4.36 -18.39
CA PHE A 297 12.93 3.01 -18.83
C PHE A 297 11.41 2.91 -18.96
N ILE A 298 11.00 2.11 -19.92
CA ILE A 298 9.60 1.94 -20.30
C ILE A 298 9.26 0.45 -20.26
N ILE A 299 8.18 0.13 -19.56
CA ILE A 299 7.57 -1.19 -19.55
C ILE A 299 6.24 -1.05 -20.27
N ARG A 300 6.15 -1.61 -21.48
CA ARG A 300 4.88 -1.73 -22.21
C ARG A 300 4.28 -3.10 -21.94
N ILE A 301 3.04 -3.15 -21.49
CA ILE A 301 2.26 -4.39 -21.31
C ILE A 301 1.12 -4.36 -22.32
N SER A 302 1.13 -5.32 -23.23
CA SER A 302 0.20 -5.42 -24.36
C SER A 302 -0.63 -6.69 -24.22
N ASP A 303 -1.95 -6.54 -24.19
CA ASP A 303 -2.89 -7.66 -24.16
C ASP A 303 -3.69 -7.80 -25.47
N ARG A 304 -4.44 -8.91 -25.55
CA ARG A 304 -5.44 -9.14 -26.59
C ARG A 304 -6.80 -9.41 -25.95
N GLY A 305 -7.14 -8.61 -24.95
CA GLY A 305 -8.35 -8.75 -24.15
C GLY A 305 -9.57 -8.00 -24.69
N GLY A 306 -9.59 -7.64 -25.97
CA GLY A 306 -10.73 -6.95 -26.59
C GLY A 306 -10.75 -5.43 -26.40
N GLY A 307 -9.81 -4.86 -25.64
CA GLY A 307 -9.69 -3.42 -25.44
C GLY A 307 -10.74 -2.83 -24.48
N ILE A 308 -10.58 -1.55 -24.17
CA ILE A 308 -11.49 -0.77 -23.33
C ILE A 308 -12.56 -0.11 -24.21
N ALA A 309 -13.83 -0.32 -23.88
CA ALA A 309 -14.95 0.30 -24.59
C ALA A 309 -14.91 1.83 -24.48
N HIS A 310 -15.21 2.54 -25.58
CA HIS A 310 -15.15 4.00 -25.66
C HIS A 310 -15.96 4.72 -24.55
N GLU A 311 -17.11 4.16 -24.16
CA GLU A 311 -17.96 4.69 -23.08
C GLU A 311 -17.27 4.72 -21.70
N HIS A 312 -16.30 3.83 -21.48
CA HIS A 312 -15.60 3.70 -20.20
C HIS A 312 -14.28 4.48 -20.15
N LEU A 313 -13.75 4.98 -21.28
CA LEU A 313 -12.43 5.62 -21.33
C LEU A 313 -12.31 6.85 -20.41
N GLY A 314 -13.39 7.60 -20.23
CA GLY A 314 -13.40 8.75 -19.30
C GLY A 314 -13.40 8.36 -17.82
N GLN A 315 -13.64 7.09 -17.49
CA GLN A 315 -13.92 6.62 -16.13
C GLN A 315 -12.88 5.65 -15.57
N ILE A 316 -12.10 4.95 -16.41
CA ILE A 316 -11.09 3.95 -16.00
C ILE A 316 -10.03 4.49 -15.03
N MET A 317 -9.83 5.81 -15.02
CA MET A 317 -8.87 6.51 -14.17
C MET A 317 -9.49 7.09 -12.89
N GLN A 318 -10.78 6.84 -12.66
CA GLN A 318 -11.47 7.24 -11.44
C GLN A 318 -11.32 6.13 -10.39
N TYR A 319 -11.07 6.53 -9.14
CA TYR A 319 -11.14 5.59 -8.03
C TYR A 319 -12.55 5.00 -7.93
N HIS A 320 -12.64 3.74 -7.50
CA HIS A 320 -13.90 2.99 -7.39
C HIS A 320 -14.62 2.68 -8.70
N PHE A 321 -14.08 3.06 -9.85
CA PHE A 321 -14.54 2.55 -11.13
C PHE A 321 -14.03 1.11 -11.33
N SER A 322 -14.93 0.18 -11.57
CA SER A 322 -14.58 -1.21 -11.88
C SER A 322 -15.69 -1.86 -12.69
N THR A 323 -15.32 -2.48 -13.81
CA THR A 323 -16.24 -3.29 -14.63
C THR A 323 -16.55 -4.65 -14.00
N ALA A 324 -15.84 -5.02 -12.91
CA ALA A 324 -16.06 -6.28 -12.21
C ALA A 324 -17.35 -6.30 -11.37
N GLY A 325 -17.78 -5.12 -10.90
CA GLY A 325 -18.91 -4.96 -9.97
C GLY A 325 -20.28 -5.28 -10.55
N ALA A 326 -20.39 -5.54 -11.85
CA ALA A 326 -21.63 -6.01 -12.47
C ALA A 326 -21.91 -7.49 -12.20
N ARG A 327 -20.93 -8.26 -11.65
CA ARG A 327 -21.06 -9.73 -11.56
C ARG A 327 -20.84 -10.38 -10.20
N GLU A 328 -20.16 -9.79 -9.21
CA GLU A 328 -19.98 -10.50 -7.92
C GLU A 328 -19.57 -9.62 -6.72
N GLY A 329 -19.84 -10.15 -5.51
CA GLY A 329 -19.89 -9.45 -4.23
C GLY A 329 -18.57 -9.13 -3.53
N GLN A 330 -18.71 -8.50 -2.35
CA GLN A 330 -17.68 -7.95 -1.47
C GLN A 330 -16.60 -8.97 -1.08
N TYR A 331 -15.34 -8.56 -1.13
CA TYR A 331 -14.24 -9.24 -0.43
C TYR A 331 -13.37 -8.25 0.32
N ASP A 332 -13.11 -8.60 1.57
CA ASP A 332 -12.39 -7.87 2.60
C ASP A 332 -11.03 -8.55 2.77
N GLY A 333 -9.95 -7.83 2.47
CA GLY A 333 -8.60 -8.38 2.53
C GLY A 333 -7.56 -7.32 2.20
N GLY A 334 -6.63 -7.11 3.13
CA GLY A 334 -5.52 -6.16 3.07
C GLY A 334 -4.54 -6.41 1.92
N LEU A 335 -4.96 -6.15 0.68
CA LEU A 335 -4.21 -6.43 -0.55
C LEU A 335 -2.84 -5.74 -0.56
N LEU A 336 -2.75 -4.54 -0.01
CA LEU A 336 -1.50 -3.78 0.04
C LEU A 336 -0.49 -4.36 1.05
N GLY A 337 -0.96 -4.82 2.21
CA GLY A 337 -0.11 -5.41 3.25
C GLY A 337 0.48 -6.75 2.82
N THR A 338 -0.34 -7.60 2.20
CA THR A 338 0.07 -8.92 1.70
C THR A 338 1.00 -8.84 0.49
N MET A 339 0.89 -7.79 -0.35
CA MET A 339 1.79 -7.62 -1.50
C MET A 339 3.13 -6.97 -1.13
N MET A 340 3.19 -6.14 -0.08
CA MET A 340 4.37 -5.34 0.25
C MET A 340 5.23 -5.93 1.39
N ASN A 341 4.70 -6.78 2.28
CA ASN A 341 5.47 -7.41 3.34
C ASN A 341 5.63 -8.93 3.09
N SER A 342 6.86 -9.33 2.74
CA SER A 342 7.40 -10.71 2.71
C SER A 342 6.98 -11.63 1.54
N PRO A 343 7.97 -12.22 0.81
CA PRO A 343 7.74 -13.29 -0.17
C PRO A 343 7.59 -14.69 0.46
N ALA A 344 7.22 -14.79 1.74
CA ALA A 344 7.41 -16.00 2.56
C ALA A 344 6.14 -16.62 3.16
N ASP A 345 4.98 -15.97 3.07
CA ASP A 345 3.71 -16.62 3.38
C ASP A 345 3.11 -17.17 2.09
N GLY A 346 2.77 -18.47 2.10
CA GLY A 346 2.44 -19.29 0.94
C GLY A 346 1.23 -18.84 0.09
N PRO A 347 0.85 -19.66 -0.91
CA PRO A 347 0.01 -19.27 -2.04
C PRO A 347 -1.47 -19.16 -1.66
N ALA A 348 -1.85 -18.11 -0.94
CA ALA A 348 -3.23 -17.69 -0.77
C ALA A 348 -3.49 -16.50 -1.71
N GLY A 349 -4.03 -16.81 -2.88
CA GLY A 349 -4.25 -15.86 -3.98
C GLY A 349 -5.04 -14.62 -3.57
N GLY A 350 -4.39 -13.46 -3.68
CA GLY A 350 -5.09 -12.18 -3.63
C GLY A 350 -6.10 -12.06 -4.79
N PRO A 351 -7.19 -11.29 -4.63
CA PRO A 351 -8.23 -11.20 -5.65
C PRO A 351 -7.73 -10.61 -6.97
N MET A 352 -8.24 -11.17 -8.08
CA MET A 352 -7.89 -10.77 -9.44
C MET A 352 -8.29 -9.31 -9.77
N HIS A 353 -9.29 -8.79 -9.08
CA HIS A 353 -9.71 -7.40 -9.15
C HIS A 353 -10.14 -6.95 -7.75
N GLY A 354 -9.86 -5.70 -7.40
CA GLY A 354 -10.22 -5.12 -6.11
C GLY A 354 -11.26 -4.00 -6.23
N PHE A 355 -11.14 -3.00 -5.36
CA PHE A 355 -12.04 -1.86 -5.25
C PHE A 355 -11.96 -0.84 -6.40
N GLY A 356 -11.35 -1.16 -7.55
CA GLY A 356 -11.14 -0.16 -8.62
C GLY A 356 -10.07 0.89 -8.28
N PHE A 357 -9.02 0.48 -7.57
CA PHE A 357 -7.89 1.35 -7.16
C PHE A 357 -6.63 1.15 -8.01
N GLY A 358 -6.52 0.03 -8.75
CA GLY A 358 -5.28 -0.39 -9.40
C GLY A 358 -4.70 0.65 -10.37
N LEU A 359 -5.45 0.99 -11.43
CA LEU A 359 -5.02 1.98 -12.44
C LEU A 359 -4.79 3.38 -11.86
N PRO A 360 -5.74 4.00 -11.12
CA PRO A 360 -5.53 5.36 -10.62
C PRO A 360 -4.36 5.45 -9.63
N THR A 361 -4.19 4.47 -8.75
CA THR A 361 -3.06 4.43 -7.80
C THR A 361 -1.74 4.22 -8.53
N SER A 362 -1.73 3.31 -9.52
CA SER A 362 -0.53 3.05 -10.32
C SER A 362 -0.06 4.28 -11.08
N ARG A 363 -1.00 5.06 -11.64
CA ARG A 363 -0.69 6.34 -12.29
C ARG A 363 -0.16 7.36 -11.28
N ALA A 364 -0.82 7.52 -10.13
CA ALA A 364 -0.38 8.45 -9.09
C ALA A 364 1.04 8.11 -8.59
N TYR A 365 1.38 6.83 -8.48
CA TYR A 365 2.73 6.37 -8.13
C TYR A 365 3.74 6.63 -9.24
N ALA A 366 3.40 6.34 -10.50
CA ALA A 366 4.29 6.64 -11.63
C ALA A 366 4.59 8.15 -11.72
N GLU A 367 3.57 9.01 -11.60
CA GLU A 367 3.72 10.47 -11.60
C GLU A 367 4.54 10.98 -10.41
N TYR A 368 4.33 10.42 -9.21
CA TYR A 368 5.13 10.75 -8.02
C TYR A 368 6.62 10.45 -8.21
N LEU A 369 6.94 9.40 -8.98
CA LEU A 369 8.32 9.01 -9.33
C LEU A 369 8.86 9.74 -10.57
N GLY A 370 8.21 10.83 -11.00
CA GLY A 370 8.63 11.63 -12.15
C GLY A 370 8.41 10.95 -13.51
N GLY A 371 7.62 9.89 -13.53
CA GLY A 371 7.24 9.13 -14.71
C GLY A 371 5.78 9.33 -15.12
N THR A 372 5.24 8.40 -15.90
CA THR A 372 3.86 8.43 -16.39
C THR A 372 3.31 7.01 -16.56
N LEU A 373 1.98 6.86 -16.44
CA LEU A 373 1.25 5.66 -16.85
C LEU A 373 0.20 6.05 -17.90
N THR A 374 0.40 5.64 -19.15
CA THR A 374 -0.54 5.92 -20.26
C THR A 374 -1.10 4.62 -20.84
N LEU A 375 -2.26 4.71 -21.47
CA LEU A 375 -2.93 3.57 -22.08
C LEU A 375 -3.33 3.92 -23.51
N GLU A 376 -3.15 2.97 -24.41
CA GLU A 376 -3.67 3.00 -25.77
C GLU A 376 -4.60 1.80 -25.93
N THR A 377 -5.89 2.07 -26.17
CA THR A 377 -6.90 1.03 -26.37
C THR A 377 -7.20 0.85 -27.84
N LEU A 378 -7.24 -0.41 -28.28
CA LEU A 378 -7.72 -0.80 -29.59
C LEU A 378 -9.00 -1.60 -29.37
N GLN A 379 -10.15 -0.92 -29.29
CA GLN A 379 -11.43 -1.58 -29.02
C GLN A 379 -11.69 -2.68 -30.07
N GLY A 380 -12.03 -3.88 -29.59
CA GLY A 380 -12.17 -5.11 -30.38
C GLY A 380 -10.89 -5.93 -30.50
N ILE A 381 -9.72 -5.39 -30.10
CA ILE A 381 -8.42 -6.08 -30.22
C ILE A 381 -7.75 -6.27 -28.86
N GLY A 382 -7.46 -5.19 -28.13
CA GLY A 382 -6.65 -5.26 -26.92
C GLY A 382 -6.24 -3.88 -26.38
N THR A 383 -5.43 -3.87 -25.33
CA THR A 383 -4.93 -2.65 -24.71
C THR A 383 -3.41 -2.70 -24.56
N ASP A 384 -2.75 -1.58 -24.84
CA ASP A 384 -1.35 -1.35 -24.50
C ASP A 384 -1.27 -0.39 -23.31
N VAL A 385 -0.57 -0.78 -22.26
CA VAL A 385 -0.27 0.07 -21.10
C VAL A 385 1.21 0.40 -21.10
N TYR A 386 1.55 1.68 -21.06
CA TYR A 386 2.92 2.19 -21.04
C TYR A 386 3.23 2.77 -19.66
N LEU A 387 4.09 2.08 -18.91
CA LEU A 387 4.70 2.59 -17.69
C LEU A 387 6.07 3.18 -18.04
N ARG A 388 6.24 4.49 -17.88
CA ARG A 388 7.51 5.19 -18.06
C ARG A 388 7.99 5.68 -16.71
N LEU A 389 9.24 5.42 -16.36
CA LEU A 389 9.85 5.84 -15.10
C LEU A 389 11.28 6.34 -15.34
N ARG A 390 11.67 7.42 -14.67
CA ARG A 390 13.01 8.03 -14.81
C ARG A 390 14.06 7.20 -14.10
N HIS A 391 15.30 7.24 -14.57
CA HIS A 391 16.42 6.67 -13.82
C HIS A 391 16.75 7.46 -12.54
N ILE A 392 17.44 6.81 -11.60
CA ILE A 392 17.90 7.41 -10.32
C ILE A 392 19.41 7.60 -10.25
N ASP A 393 20.13 7.29 -11.32
CA ASP A 393 21.60 7.30 -11.42
C ASP A 393 22.23 8.70 -11.39
N GLY A 394 21.40 9.75 -11.40
CA GLY A 394 21.82 11.15 -11.25
C GLY A 394 22.24 11.83 -12.55
N LYS A 395 22.11 11.16 -13.71
CA LYS A 395 22.39 11.76 -15.01
C LYS A 395 21.39 12.85 -15.40
N CYS A 396 20.15 12.72 -14.96
CA CYS A 396 19.06 13.66 -15.20
C CYS A 396 18.43 14.11 -13.87
N GLU A 397 17.66 15.20 -13.89
CA GLU A 397 16.88 15.62 -12.72
C GLU A 397 15.93 14.50 -12.27
N SER A 398 16.17 13.99 -11.06
CA SER A 398 15.42 12.89 -10.46
C SER A 398 14.21 13.40 -9.67
N PHE A 399 13.26 12.50 -9.40
CA PHE A 399 12.10 12.81 -8.56
C PHE A 399 12.52 13.03 -7.11
N ARG A 400 11.62 13.60 -6.30
CA ARG A 400 11.88 13.87 -4.87
C ARG A 400 10.89 13.13 -3.99
N ILE A 401 11.42 12.35 -3.06
CA ILE A 401 10.69 11.51 -2.10
C ILE A 401 10.27 12.33 -0.89
#